data_AF-A0A351IX24-F1
#
_entry.id   AF-A0A351IX24-F1
#
_cell.length_a   1.000
_cell.length_b   1.000
_cell.length_c   1.000
_cell.angle_alpha   90.00
_cell.angle_beta   90.00
_cell.angle_gamma   90.00
#
_symmetry.space_group_name_H-M   'P 1'
#
loop_
_entity.id
_entity.type
_entity.pdbx_description
1 polymer ?
#
loop_
_entity_poly.entity_id
_entity_poly.type
_entity_poly.pdbx_seq_one_letter_code
_entity_poly.pdbx_strand_id
1 'polypeptide(L)'
;MFPKAHAAAYVISALRLAWFKVYRPLEFYCCYFTINLDSFDGELAMSGIGNVRRVLQELKDKTDPSQRDKDTYTTMQIFLEFLARGLKILPIDLDKSDASVFMPEDGNMRLPFGCLSGLGGTAAQNIALAMQGDQPIRCVEDLRIQASLSKTVIEVMQKNGILSNLPETNQLTLF
;
A
#
# COMPACT_ATOMS: atom_id res chain seq x y z
N MET A 1 -22.62 -30.14 3.52
CA MET A 1 -22.21 -30.67 2.20
C MET A 1 -22.49 -29.59 1.16
N PHE A 2 -21.48 -29.12 0.41
CA PHE A 2 -21.70 -28.06 -0.59
C PHE A 2 -22.40 -28.61 -1.84
N PRO A 3 -23.38 -27.89 -2.43
CA PRO A 3 -23.97 -28.26 -3.71
C PRO A 3 -22.91 -28.30 -4.82
N LYS A 4 -22.98 -29.30 -5.71
CA LYS A 4 -22.00 -29.49 -6.79
C LYS A 4 -21.82 -28.24 -7.66
N ALA A 5 -22.92 -27.56 -8.00
CA ALA A 5 -22.87 -26.32 -8.79
C ALA A 5 -22.12 -25.19 -8.06
N HIS A 6 -22.32 -25.06 -6.74
CA HIS A 6 -21.63 -24.08 -5.92
C HIS A 6 -20.12 -24.36 -5.88
N ALA A 7 -19.73 -25.61 -5.60
CA ALA A 7 -18.33 -26.01 -5.60
C ALA A 7 -17.65 -25.75 -6.97
N ALA A 8 -18.33 -26.10 -8.08
CA ALA A 8 -17.81 -25.86 -9.42
C ALA A 8 -17.57 -24.37 -9.70
N ALA A 9 -18.49 -23.49 -9.29
CA ALA A 9 -18.36 -22.05 -9.48
C ALA A 9 -17.13 -21.47 -8.74
N TYR A 10 -16.94 -21.85 -7.48
CA TYR A 10 -15.77 -21.40 -6.70
C TYR A 10 -14.46 -21.92 -7.28
N VAL A 11 -14.42 -23.18 -7.70
CA VAL A 11 -13.22 -23.78 -8.30
C VAL A 11 -12.87 -23.10 -9.62
N ILE A 12 -13.84 -22.77 -10.47
CA ILE A 12 -13.58 -22.03 -11.72
C ILE A 12 -12.97 -20.65 -11.43
N SER A 13 -13.50 -19.92 -10.45
CA SER A 13 -12.92 -18.62 -10.03
C SER A 13 -11.51 -18.76 -9.47
N ALA A 14 -11.27 -19.79 -8.64
CA ALA A 14 -9.95 -20.07 -8.08
C ALA A 14 -8.92 -20.42 -9.18
N LEU A 15 -9.32 -21.20 -10.19
CA LEU A 15 -8.45 -21.53 -11.32
C LEU A 15 -8.09 -20.30 -12.16
N ARG A 16 -9.06 -19.40 -12.40
CA ARG A 16 -8.80 -18.12 -13.08
C ARG A 16 -7.79 -17.29 -12.30
N LEU A 17 -7.97 -17.16 -10.99
CA LEU A 17 -7.06 -16.41 -10.14
C LEU A 17 -5.66 -17.06 -10.09
N ALA A 18 -5.59 -18.38 -9.99
CA ALA A 18 -4.34 -19.14 -9.97
C ALA A 18 -3.54 -18.96 -11.27
N TRP A 19 -4.21 -18.85 -12.41
CA TRP A 19 -3.56 -18.55 -13.68
C TRP A 19 -2.78 -17.22 -13.61
N PHE A 20 -3.38 -16.14 -13.09
CA PHE A 20 -2.66 -14.88 -12.90
C PHE A 20 -1.52 -15.03 -11.90
N LYS A 21 -1.74 -15.73 -10.78
CA LYS A 21 -0.68 -15.96 -9.79
C LYS A 21 0.56 -16.66 -10.38
N VAL A 22 0.40 -17.49 -11.40
CA VAL A 22 1.51 -18.19 -12.06
C VAL A 22 2.11 -17.38 -13.20
N TYR A 23 1.27 -16.87 -14.12
CA TYR A 23 1.72 -16.29 -15.38
C TYR A 23 1.82 -14.76 -15.40
N ARG A 24 1.13 -14.08 -14.48
CA ARG A 24 1.11 -12.61 -14.30
C ARG A 24 1.22 -12.26 -12.81
N PRO A 25 2.31 -12.68 -12.14
CA PRO A 25 2.40 -12.63 -10.70
C PRO A 25 2.33 -11.19 -10.17
N LEU A 26 2.99 -10.24 -10.84
CA LEU A 26 3.00 -8.84 -10.39
C LEU A 26 1.58 -8.27 -10.33
N GLU A 27 0.79 -8.44 -11.39
CA GLU A 27 -0.59 -7.97 -11.45
C GLU A 27 -1.49 -8.69 -10.46
N PHE A 28 -1.27 -9.99 -10.26
CA PHE A 28 -1.96 -10.76 -9.22
C PHE A 28 -1.72 -10.14 -7.83
N TYR A 29 -0.46 -9.86 -7.47
CA TYR A 29 -0.13 -9.29 -6.16
C TYR A 29 -0.66 -7.87 -6.01
N CYS A 30 -0.52 -7.02 -7.04
CA CYS A 30 -1.08 -5.68 -7.04
C CYS A 30 -2.59 -5.70 -6.75
N CYS A 31 -3.34 -6.54 -7.46
CA CYS A 31 -4.78 -6.70 -7.24
C CYS A 31 -5.10 -7.27 -5.85
N TYR A 32 -4.37 -8.30 -5.41
CA TYR A 32 -4.56 -8.92 -4.10
C TYR A 32 -4.36 -7.92 -2.95
N PHE A 33 -3.29 -7.12 -2.97
CA PHE A 33 -3.02 -6.14 -1.93
C PHE A 33 -3.93 -4.92 -2.00
N THR A 34 -4.40 -4.55 -3.20
CA THR A 34 -5.40 -3.49 -3.34
C THR A 34 -6.71 -3.85 -2.64
N ILE A 35 -7.16 -5.11 -2.79
CA ILE A 35 -8.38 -5.59 -2.12
C ILE A 35 -8.16 -5.73 -0.61
N ASN A 36 -6.96 -6.10 -0.18
CA ASN A 36 -6.62 -6.31 1.23
C ASN A 36 -5.82 -5.15 1.85
N LEU A 37 -6.03 -3.92 1.36
CA LEU A 37 -5.26 -2.74 1.76
C LEU A 37 -5.33 -2.51 3.28
N ASP A 38 -6.51 -2.66 3.88
CA ASP A 38 -6.73 -2.44 5.32
C ASP A 38 -5.89 -3.36 6.21
N SER A 39 -5.49 -4.52 5.69
CA SER A 39 -4.69 -5.52 6.41
C SER A 39 -3.21 -5.46 6.06
N PHE A 40 -2.83 -4.66 5.05
CA PHE A 40 -1.46 -4.50 4.60
C PHE A 40 -0.74 -3.45 5.45
N ASP A 41 0.46 -3.80 5.93
CA ASP A 41 1.30 -2.88 6.71
C ASP A 41 2.45 -2.36 5.84
N GLY A 42 2.31 -1.12 5.34
CA GLY A 42 3.31 -0.48 4.49
C GLY A 42 4.63 -0.18 5.19
N GLU A 43 4.61 0.20 6.47
CA GLU A 43 5.85 0.45 7.23
C GLU A 43 6.62 -0.86 7.41
N LEU A 44 5.92 -1.95 7.75
CA LEU A 44 6.51 -3.27 7.84
C LEU A 44 7.03 -3.76 6.49
N ALA A 45 6.31 -3.52 5.40
CA ALA A 45 6.75 -3.88 4.04
C ALA A 45 8.09 -3.21 3.65
N MET A 46 8.28 -1.94 4.03
CA MET A 46 9.51 -1.19 3.76
C MET A 46 10.68 -1.56 4.67
N SER A 47 10.42 -2.14 5.85
CA SER A 47 11.45 -2.53 6.83
C SER A 47 12.30 -3.75 6.44
N GLY A 48 11.98 -4.40 5.31
CA GLY A 48 12.74 -5.51 4.75
C GLY A 48 12.32 -6.90 5.23
N ILE A 49 12.75 -7.93 4.49
CA ILE A 49 12.27 -9.31 4.64
C ILE A 49 12.54 -9.92 6.02
N GLY A 50 13.65 -9.53 6.67
CA GLY A 50 14.02 -10.03 8.00
C GLY A 50 13.04 -9.59 9.07
N ASN A 51 12.64 -8.32 9.04
CA ASN A 51 11.67 -7.78 9.99
C ASN A 51 10.25 -8.34 9.74
N VAL A 52 9.84 -8.44 8.47
CA VAL A 52 8.56 -9.08 8.09
C VAL A 52 8.47 -10.49 8.66
N ARG A 53 9.53 -11.31 8.53
CA ARG A 53 9.58 -12.67 9.09
C ARG A 53 9.45 -12.69 10.60
N ARG A 54 10.15 -11.77 11.29
CA ARG A 54 10.08 -11.65 12.74
C ARG A 54 8.67 -11.34 13.21
N VAL A 55 8.04 -10.32 12.64
CA VAL A 55 6.68 -9.92 13.00
C VAL A 55 5.66 -11.02 12.68
N LEU A 56 5.81 -11.73 11.56
CA LEU A 56 4.96 -12.88 11.26
C LEU A 56 5.10 -14.00 12.31
N GLN A 57 6.30 -14.25 12.83
CA GLN A 57 6.52 -15.23 13.88
C GLN A 57 5.86 -14.78 15.20
N GLU A 58 6.00 -13.50 15.56
CA GLU A 58 5.34 -12.92 16.73
C GLU A 58 3.81 -13.02 16.65
N LEU A 59 3.22 -12.73 15.48
CA LEU A 59 1.79 -12.85 15.25
C LEU A 59 1.31 -14.31 15.30
N LYS A 60 2.16 -15.26 14.87
CA LYS A 60 1.86 -16.70 14.90
C LYS A 60 1.88 -17.27 16.32
N ASP A 61 2.84 -16.83 17.14
CA ASP A 61 3.04 -17.33 18.50
C ASP A 61 2.14 -16.63 19.54
N LYS A 62 1.36 -15.63 19.10
CA LYS A 62 0.42 -14.90 19.94
C LYS A 62 -0.73 -15.81 20.39
N THR A 63 -0.94 -15.91 21.70
CA THR A 63 -1.96 -16.79 22.31
C THR A 63 -3.40 -16.39 21.97
N ASP A 64 -3.68 -15.08 21.92
CA ASP A 64 -5.01 -14.52 21.60
C ASP A 64 -4.90 -13.43 20.52
N PRO A 65 -4.76 -13.81 19.23
CA PRO A 65 -4.67 -12.85 18.14
C PRO A 65 -6.05 -12.26 17.83
N SER A 66 -6.10 -10.92 17.70
CA SER A 66 -7.29 -10.22 17.24
C SER A 66 -7.61 -10.58 15.78
N GLN A 67 -8.82 -10.25 15.31
CA GLN A 67 -9.17 -10.47 13.90
C GLN A 67 -8.20 -9.72 12.96
N ARG A 68 -7.87 -8.48 13.29
CA ARG A 68 -6.89 -7.67 12.56
C ARG A 68 -5.52 -8.34 12.51
N ASP A 69 -5.06 -8.92 13.62
CA ASP A 69 -3.77 -9.63 13.66
C ASP A 69 -3.75 -10.82 12.69
N LYS A 70 -4.86 -11.57 12.59
CA LYS A 70 -4.99 -12.71 11.68
C LYS A 70 -5.02 -12.26 10.21
N ASP A 71 -5.69 -11.15 9.93
CA ASP A 71 -5.80 -10.60 8.58
C ASP A 71 -4.45 -10.02 8.12
N THR A 72 -3.75 -9.30 9.00
CA THR A 72 -2.37 -8.85 8.76
C THR A 72 -1.43 -10.04 8.58
N TYR A 73 -1.51 -11.06 9.43
CA TYR A 73 -0.68 -12.27 9.28
C TYR A 73 -0.89 -12.93 7.92
N THR A 74 -2.13 -13.11 7.49
CA THR A 74 -2.47 -13.72 6.19
C THR A 74 -1.94 -12.86 5.02
N THR A 75 -2.16 -11.55 5.09
CA THR A 75 -1.73 -10.61 4.03
C THR A 75 -0.21 -10.55 3.93
N MET A 76 0.47 -10.43 5.06
CA MET A 76 1.93 -10.33 5.11
C MET A 76 2.64 -11.66 4.78
N GLN A 77 1.98 -12.82 4.96
CA GLN A 77 2.47 -14.08 4.42
C GLN A 77 2.52 -14.08 2.88
N ILE A 78 1.48 -13.56 2.23
CA ILE A 78 1.46 -13.41 0.77
C ILE A 78 2.51 -12.39 0.32
N PHE A 79 2.76 -11.34 1.11
CA PHE A 79 3.85 -10.40 0.86
C PHE A 79 5.24 -11.06 0.94
N LEU A 80 5.45 -11.99 1.87
CA LEU A 80 6.68 -12.76 1.93
C LEU A 80 6.86 -13.66 0.70
N GLU A 81 5.77 -14.26 0.19
CA GLU A 81 5.77 -14.99 -1.07
C GLU A 81 6.14 -14.08 -2.26
N PHE A 82 5.56 -12.87 -2.32
CA PHE A 82 5.90 -11.85 -3.31
C PHE A 82 7.40 -11.53 -3.33
N LEU A 83 7.99 -11.28 -2.16
CA LEU A 83 9.44 -11.03 -2.03
C LEU A 83 10.27 -12.26 -2.41
N ALA A 84 9.85 -13.46 -2.00
CA ALA A 84 10.55 -14.71 -2.30
C ALA A 84 10.57 -15.04 -3.80
N ARG A 85 9.62 -14.53 -4.57
CA ARG A 85 9.59 -14.62 -6.04
C ARG A 85 10.51 -13.62 -6.74
N GLY A 86 11.23 -12.79 -5.98
CA GLY A 86 12.17 -11.80 -6.51
C GLY A 86 11.52 -10.50 -6.99
N LEU A 87 10.22 -10.30 -6.71
CA LEU A 87 9.54 -9.04 -6.98
C LEU A 87 9.91 -8.02 -5.92
N LYS A 88 9.95 -6.74 -6.30
CA LYS A 88 10.32 -5.64 -5.40
C LYS A 88 9.20 -4.62 -5.30
N ILE A 89 9.17 -3.93 -4.17
CA ILE A 89 8.32 -2.77 -3.97
C ILE A 89 9.06 -1.50 -4.41
N LEU A 90 8.31 -0.54 -4.92
CA LEU A 90 8.73 0.84 -5.06
C LEU A 90 8.07 1.66 -3.95
N PRO A 91 8.83 2.57 -3.30
CA PRO A 91 8.27 3.43 -2.28
C PRO A 91 7.19 4.35 -2.88
N ILE A 92 6.41 4.96 -1.99
CA ILE A 92 5.37 5.91 -2.38
C ILE A 92 6.04 7.13 -3.03
N ASP A 93 5.45 7.57 -4.13
CA ASP A 93 5.89 8.73 -4.90
C ASP A 93 4.70 9.64 -5.13
N LEU A 94 4.88 10.94 -4.91
CA LEU A 94 3.80 11.91 -4.97
C LEU A 94 3.12 11.94 -6.35
N ASP A 95 3.89 11.82 -7.42
CA ASP A 95 3.37 12.01 -8.78
C ASP A 95 2.77 10.72 -9.37
N LYS A 96 3.19 9.56 -8.85
CA LYS A 96 2.90 8.25 -9.45
C LYS A 96 2.05 7.33 -8.59
N SER A 97 2.07 7.48 -7.27
CA SER A 97 1.29 6.61 -6.38
C SER A 97 -0.19 6.95 -6.42
N ASP A 98 -1.02 5.92 -6.37
CA ASP A 98 -2.47 6.06 -6.23
C ASP A 98 -2.87 6.18 -4.76
N ALA A 99 -4.12 6.57 -4.49
CA ALA A 99 -4.68 6.65 -3.15
C ALA A 99 -4.78 5.28 -2.47
N SER A 100 -5.26 4.25 -3.18
CA SER A 100 -5.55 2.92 -2.60
C SER A 100 -5.12 1.75 -3.47
N VAL A 101 -4.75 1.99 -4.72
CA VAL A 101 -4.41 0.93 -5.68
C VAL A 101 -2.90 0.70 -5.74
N PHE A 102 -2.49 -0.55 -5.58
CA PHE A 102 -1.10 -0.95 -5.85
C PHE A 102 -0.90 -1.03 -7.36
N MET A 103 0.06 -0.28 -7.89
CA MET A 103 0.27 -0.17 -9.33
C MET A 103 1.54 -0.89 -9.77
N PRO A 104 1.49 -1.67 -10.87
CA PRO A 104 2.69 -2.23 -11.47
C PRO A 104 3.48 -1.13 -12.20
N GLU A 105 4.76 -1.01 -11.89
CA GLU A 105 5.68 -0.06 -12.55
C GLU A 105 7.05 -0.72 -12.75
N ASP A 106 7.54 -0.75 -13.99
CA ASP A 106 8.86 -1.28 -14.36
C ASP A 106 9.19 -2.67 -13.78
N GLY A 107 8.18 -3.55 -13.72
CA GLY A 107 8.32 -4.91 -13.17
C GLY A 107 8.28 -4.98 -11.63
N ASN A 108 8.03 -3.87 -10.96
CA ASN A 108 7.91 -3.75 -9.51
C ASN A 108 6.51 -3.26 -9.10
N MET A 109 6.21 -3.33 -7.81
CA MET A 109 4.92 -2.89 -7.27
C MET A 109 5.07 -1.56 -6.53
N ARG A 110 4.43 -0.51 -7.03
CA ARG A 110 4.37 0.78 -6.34
C ARG A 110 3.33 0.76 -5.23
N LEU A 111 3.74 1.23 -4.06
CA LEU A 111 2.86 1.36 -2.91
C LEU A 111 1.90 2.56 -3.07
N PRO A 112 0.61 2.41 -2.72
CA PRO A 112 -0.33 3.53 -2.64
C PRO A 112 -0.17 4.31 -1.34
N PHE A 113 -0.72 5.52 -1.28
CA PHE A 113 -0.71 6.33 -0.07
C PHE A 113 -1.42 5.65 1.11
N GLY A 114 -2.53 4.97 0.84
CA GLY A 114 -3.36 4.32 1.86
C GLY A 114 -2.72 3.13 2.56
N CYS A 115 -1.54 2.65 2.13
CA CYS A 115 -0.86 1.55 2.82
C CYS A 115 -0.10 1.99 4.08
N LEU A 116 0.06 3.31 4.29
CA LEU A 116 0.74 3.85 5.46
C LEU A 116 -0.22 3.91 6.65
N SER A 117 0.23 3.38 7.79
CA SER A 117 -0.50 3.48 9.05
C SER A 117 -0.64 4.97 9.45
N GLY A 118 -1.88 5.39 9.71
CA GLY A 118 -2.19 6.79 10.05
C GLY A 118 -2.52 7.69 8.86
N LEU A 119 -2.28 7.24 7.62
CA LEU A 119 -2.81 7.89 6.42
C LEU A 119 -4.21 7.32 6.14
N GLY A 120 -5.24 7.99 6.66
CA GLY A 120 -6.62 7.57 6.42
C GLY A 120 -6.98 7.57 4.93
N GLY A 121 -7.92 6.72 4.51
CA GLY A 121 -8.33 6.61 3.10
C GLY A 121 -8.76 7.94 2.47
N THR A 122 -9.41 8.81 3.24
CA THR A 122 -9.78 10.18 2.80
C THR A 122 -8.55 11.05 2.56
N ALA A 123 -7.54 10.99 3.44
CA ALA A 123 -6.31 11.76 3.25
C ALA A 123 -5.55 11.28 2.01
N ALA A 124 -5.47 9.96 1.80
CA ALA A 124 -4.88 9.37 0.61
C ALA A 124 -5.59 9.82 -0.69
N GLN A 125 -6.93 9.85 -0.69
CA GLN A 125 -7.72 10.34 -1.83
C GLN A 125 -7.49 11.83 -2.08
N ASN A 126 -7.47 12.65 -1.04
CA ASN A 126 -7.22 14.08 -1.18
C ASN A 126 -5.83 14.37 -1.74
N ILE A 127 -4.81 13.59 -1.35
CA ILE A 127 -3.46 13.71 -1.90
C ILE A 127 -3.48 13.39 -3.39
N ALA A 128 -4.07 12.25 -3.78
CA ALA A 128 -4.15 11.86 -5.19
C ALA A 128 -4.90 12.91 -6.04
N LEU A 129 -5.99 13.47 -5.51
CA LEU A 129 -6.74 14.54 -6.17
C LEU A 129 -5.95 15.85 -6.28
N ALA A 130 -5.23 16.24 -5.22
CA ALA A 130 -4.40 17.44 -5.22
C ALA A 130 -3.27 17.33 -6.26
N MET A 131 -2.65 16.15 -6.37
CA MET A 131 -1.59 15.88 -7.34
C MET A 131 -2.10 15.85 -8.80
N GLN A 132 -3.35 15.45 -9.02
CA GLN A 132 -4.00 15.48 -10.34
C GLN A 132 -4.58 16.86 -10.71
N GLY A 133 -4.63 17.78 -9.76
CA GLY A 133 -5.18 19.12 -9.97
C GLY A 133 -4.28 20.01 -10.84
N ASP A 134 -4.86 21.06 -11.42
CA ASP A 134 -4.14 22.02 -12.28
C ASP A 134 -3.08 22.86 -11.52
N GLN A 135 -3.10 22.86 -10.18
CA GLN A 135 -2.16 23.65 -9.38
C GLN A 135 -0.94 22.81 -8.97
N PRO A 136 0.27 23.14 -9.48
CA PRO A 136 1.47 22.40 -9.11
C PRO A 136 1.79 22.60 -7.64
N ILE A 137 2.05 21.49 -6.95
CA ILE A 137 2.48 21.48 -5.55
C ILE A 137 3.96 21.85 -5.49
N ARG A 138 4.28 23.01 -4.91
CA ARG A 138 5.66 23.53 -4.86
C ARG A 138 6.32 23.34 -3.52
N CYS A 139 5.55 23.26 -2.44
CA CYS A 139 6.06 23.05 -1.09
C CYS A 139 5.12 22.17 -0.26
N VAL A 140 5.62 21.72 0.89
CA VAL A 140 4.85 20.88 1.83
C VAL A 140 3.59 21.60 2.34
N GLU A 141 3.66 22.92 2.54
CA GLU A 141 2.49 23.70 2.98
C GLU A 141 1.41 23.81 1.89
N ASP A 142 1.80 23.90 0.61
CA ASP A 142 0.84 23.87 -0.51
C ASP A 142 0.08 22.54 -0.54
N LEU A 143 0.81 21.42 -0.39
CA LEU A 143 0.21 20.09 -0.29
C LEU A 143 -0.75 19.99 0.89
N ARG A 144 -0.35 20.53 2.05
CA ARG A 144 -1.18 20.53 3.26
C ARG A 144 -2.50 21.25 3.05
N ILE A 145 -2.46 22.43 2.43
CA ILE A 145 -3.63 23.27 2.20
C ILE A 145 -4.53 22.64 1.14
N GLN A 146 -3.96 22.24 -0.01
CA GLN A 146 -4.72 21.70 -1.14
C GLN A 146 -5.33 20.33 -0.82
N ALA A 147 -4.58 19.42 -0.21
CA ALA A 147 -5.07 18.10 0.18
C ALA A 147 -5.75 18.08 1.57
N SER A 148 -5.85 19.23 2.24
CA SER A 148 -6.48 19.38 3.57
C SER A 148 -5.94 18.38 4.60
N LEU A 149 -4.61 18.25 4.66
CA LEU A 149 -3.93 17.25 5.48
C LEU A 149 -3.75 17.74 6.92
N SER A 150 -3.88 16.80 7.87
CA SER A 150 -3.53 17.05 9.27
C SER A 150 -2.01 17.06 9.46
N LYS A 151 -1.54 17.69 10.53
CA LYS A 151 -0.10 17.69 10.88
C LYS A 151 0.45 16.27 11.04
N THR A 152 -0.33 15.38 11.66
CA THR A 152 0.04 13.97 11.85
C THR A 152 0.25 13.24 10.54
N VAL A 153 -0.58 13.51 9.52
CA VAL A 153 -0.43 12.91 8.18
C VAL A 153 0.88 13.36 7.53
N ILE A 154 1.24 14.64 7.66
CA ILE A 154 2.49 15.17 7.13
C ILE A 154 3.70 14.56 7.84
N GLU A 155 3.67 14.43 9.16
CA GLU A 155 4.74 13.78 9.93
C GLU A 155 4.96 12.33 9.47
N VAL A 156 3.88 11.58 9.20
CA VAL A 156 3.97 10.23 8.64
C VAL A 156 4.61 10.25 7.25
N MET A 157 4.22 11.19 6.38
CA MET A 157 4.80 11.31 5.04
C MET A 157 6.28 11.72 5.07
N GLN A 158 6.67 12.61 5.99
CA GLN A 158 8.07 13.01 6.21
C GLN A 158 8.92 11.85 6.73
N LYS A 159 8.42 11.11 7.72
CA LYS A 159 9.09 9.92 8.29
C LYS A 159 9.36 8.85 7.24
N ASN A 160 8.44 8.68 6.29
CA ASN A 160 8.57 7.72 5.20
C ASN A 160 9.30 8.30 3.96
N GLY A 161 9.87 9.51 4.06
CA GLY A 161 10.70 10.11 3.01
C GLY A 161 9.95 10.58 1.76
N ILE A 162 8.61 10.59 1.78
CA ILE A 162 7.79 10.96 0.60
C ILE A 162 7.97 12.43 0.23
N LEU A 163 8.15 13.28 1.25
CA LEU A 163 8.28 14.73 1.08
C LEU A 163 9.73 15.20 0.92
N SER A 164 10.69 14.29 0.76
CA SER A 164 12.12 14.61 0.70
C SER A 164 12.52 15.48 -0.49
N ASN A 165 11.74 15.46 -1.57
CA ASN A 165 11.97 16.26 -2.77
C ASN A 165 11.26 17.63 -2.75
N LEU A 166 10.47 17.93 -1.71
CA LEU A 166 9.73 19.18 -1.58
C LEU A 166 10.35 20.10 -0.52
N PRO A 167 10.52 21.40 -0.81
CA PRO A 167 10.89 22.37 0.21
C PRO A 167 9.77 22.51 1.26
N GLU A 168 10.14 22.71 2.53
CA GLU A 168 9.18 22.84 3.63
C GLU A 168 8.28 24.09 3.49
N THR A 169 8.79 25.17 2.91
CA THR A 169 8.06 26.42 2.75
C THR A 169 8.51 27.16 1.48
N ASN A 170 7.58 27.81 0.78
CA ASN A 170 7.93 28.76 -0.27
C ASN A 170 8.64 29.99 0.34
N GLN A 171 9.96 30.09 0.19
CA GLN A 171 10.72 31.29 0.60
C GLN A 171 10.58 32.47 -0.37
N LEU A 172 9.73 32.37 -1.39
CA LEU A 172 9.47 33.42 -2.37
C LEU A 172 7.95 33.66 -2.49
N THR A 173 7.45 34.66 -1.76
CA THR A 173 6.18 35.32 -2.03
C THR A 173 6.40 36.37 -3.11
N LEU A 174 5.95 36.09 -4.35
CA LEU A 174 5.80 37.11 -5.37
C LEU A 174 4.42 37.75 -5.17
N PHE A 175 4.43 39.01 -4.72
CA PHE A 175 3.27 39.88 -4.60
C PHE A 175 2.66 40.21 -5.97
#